data_AF-A0A8J7DC84-F1
#
_entry.id   AF-A0A8J7DC84-F1
#
_cell.length_a   1.000
_cell.length_b   1.000
_cell.length_c   1.000
_cell.angle_alpha   90.00
_cell.angle_beta   90.00
_cell.angle_gamma   90.00
#
_symmetry.space_group_name_H-M   'P 1'
#
loop_
_entity.id
_entity.type
_entity.pdbx_description
1 polymer ?
#
loop_
_entity_poly.entity_id
_entity_poly.type
_entity_poly.pdbx_seq_one_letter_code
_entity_poly.pdbx_strand_id
1 'polypeptide(L)'
;IWFNETVKLTHLEFELLHCLLQRHGQTVSPSEILREVWGYDPDDDIETIRVHIRHLRTKLEPDPRHPRYIKTVYGAGYCLELPSIPPAAEGASVTVVE
;
A
#
# COMPACT_ATOMS: atom_id res chain seq x y z
N ILE A 1 9.44 -3.79 11.82
CA ILE A 1 8.01 -4.00 11.46
C ILE A 1 7.28 -2.75 11.94
N TRP A 2 6.73 -1.94 11.03
CA TRP A 2 6.22 -0.57 11.33
C TRP A 2 4.85 -0.55 11.99
N PHE A 3 4.19 -1.71 12.08
CA PHE A 3 2.95 -1.87 12.83
C PHE A 3 3.30 -2.28 14.26
N ASN A 4 2.90 -1.46 15.22
CA ASN A 4 3.07 -1.76 16.65
C ASN A 4 2.00 -2.75 17.16
N GLU A 5 1.03 -3.10 16.31
CA GLU A 5 -0.11 -3.97 16.59
C GLU A 5 -0.44 -4.85 15.38
N THR A 6 -1.10 -5.99 15.62
CA THR A 6 -1.52 -6.91 14.56
C THR A 6 -2.78 -6.39 13.85
N VAL A 7 -2.70 -6.24 12.53
CA VAL A 7 -3.82 -5.78 11.70
C VAL A 7 -4.54 -6.98 11.07
N LYS A 8 -5.86 -7.07 11.25
CA LYS A 8 -6.68 -8.10 10.62
C LYS A 8 -7.08 -7.69 9.21
N LEU A 9 -6.61 -8.45 8.24
CA LEU A 9 -6.96 -8.30 6.83
C LEU A 9 -7.91 -9.43 6.39
N THR A 10 -8.81 -9.14 5.47
CA THR A 10 -9.52 -10.18 4.71
C THR A 10 -8.54 -10.85 3.75
N HIS A 11 -8.94 -12.00 3.18
CA HIS A 11 -8.10 -12.69 2.21
C HIS A 11 -7.76 -11.80 1.00
N LEU A 12 -8.75 -11.12 0.42
CA LEU A 12 -8.53 -10.22 -0.73
C LEU A 12 -7.67 -9.00 -0.38
N GLU A 13 -7.85 -8.41 0.81
CA GLU A 13 -6.98 -7.32 1.26
C GLU A 13 -5.54 -7.78 1.43
N PHE A 14 -5.33 -8.99 1.94
CA PHE A 14 -4.01 -9.58 2.07
C PHE A 14 -3.37 -9.85 0.70
N GLU A 15 -4.10 -10.48 -0.22
CA GLU A 15 -3.60 -10.74 -1.58
C GLU A 15 -3.27 -9.43 -2.33
N LEU A 16 -4.13 -8.41 -2.22
CA LEU A 16 -3.86 -7.09 -2.78
C LEU A 16 -2.59 -6.45 -2.19
N LEU A 17 -2.46 -6.48 -0.86
CA LEU A 17 -1.27 -5.98 -0.20
C LEU A 17 -0.02 -6.77 -0.61
N HIS A 18 -0.13 -8.09 -0.72
CA HIS A 18 0.95 -8.98 -1.13
C HIS A 18 1.40 -8.71 -2.57
N CYS A 19 0.48 -8.53 -3.50
CA CYS A 19 0.77 -8.12 -4.88
C CYS A 19 1.59 -6.81 -4.92
N LEU A 20 1.18 -5.81 -4.13
CA LEU A 20 1.91 -4.55 -4.04
C LEU A 20 3.27 -4.69 -3.33
N LEU A 21 3.38 -5.55 -2.32
CA LEU A 21 4.63 -5.83 -1.59
C LEU A 21 5.68 -6.50 -2.48
N GLN A 22 5.27 -7.45 -3.32
CA GLN A 22 6.17 -8.10 -4.28
C GLN A 22 6.80 -7.09 -5.24
N ARG A 23 6.09 -5.99 -5.53
CA ARG A 23 6.51 -4.89 -6.40
C ARG A 23 6.76 -3.60 -5.63
N HIS A 24 7.28 -3.69 -4.40
CA HIS A 24 7.55 -2.51 -3.58
C HIS A 24 8.37 -1.46 -4.35
N GLY A 25 7.97 -0.19 -4.24
CA GLY A 25 8.57 0.93 -4.97
C GLY A 25 8.25 1.00 -6.46
N GLN A 26 7.51 0.03 -7.01
CA GLN A 26 7.04 0.03 -8.39
C GLN A 26 5.54 0.30 -8.47
N THR A 27 5.11 0.94 -9.55
CA THR A 27 3.69 1.19 -9.79
C THR A 27 3.07 -0.04 -10.44
N VAL A 28 2.00 -0.55 -9.82
CA VAL A 28 1.21 -1.66 -10.34
C VAL A 28 -0.09 -1.13 -10.91
N SER A 29 -0.41 -1.51 -12.14
CA SER A 29 -1.63 -1.06 -12.80
C SER A 29 -2.88 -1.71 -12.22
N PRO A 30 -4.05 -1.05 -12.32
CA PRO A 30 -5.31 -1.64 -11.87
C PRO A 30 -5.62 -2.96 -12.58
N SER A 31 -5.34 -3.04 -13.88
CA SER A 31 -5.55 -4.25 -14.68
C SER A 31 -4.65 -5.42 -14.24
N GLU A 32 -3.39 -5.15 -13.87
CA GLU A 32 -2.52 -6.17 -13.29
C GLU A 32 -3.01 -6.66 -11.93
N ILE A 33 -3.42 -5.73 -11.06
CA ILE A 33 -3.99 -6.04 -9.75
C ILE A 33 -5.25 -6.89 -9.90
N LEU A 34 -6.15 -6.52 -10.81
CA LEU A 34 -7.41 -7.23 -11.02
C LEU A 34 -7.15 -8.67 -11.46
N ARG A 35 -6.23 -8.86 -12.41
CA ARG A 35 -5.85 -10.17 -12.91
C ARG A 35 -5.18 -11.04 -11.85
N GLU A 36 -4.27 -10.46 -11.06
CA GLU A 36 -3.47 -11.22 -10.09
C GLU A 36 -4.24 -11.59 -8.82
N VAL A 37 -5.09 -10.67 -8.33
CA VAL A 37 -5.79 -10.84 -7.05
C VAL A 37 -7.19 -11.45 -7.25
N TRP A 38 -7.90 -11.06 -8.30
CA TRP A 38 -9.25 -11.54 -8.58
C TRP A 38 -9.32 -12.58 -9.71
N GLY A 39 -8.30 -12.66 -10.58
CA GLY A 39 -8.34 -13.57 -11.74
C GLY A 39 -9.32 -13.12 -12.84
N TYR A 40 -9.72 -11.85 -12.82
CA TYR A 40 -10.65 -11.26 -13.80
C TYR A 40 -9.91 -10.73 -15.03
N ASP A 41 -10.66 -10.47 -16.10
CA ASP A 41 -10.13 -9.82 -17.29
C ASP A 41 -9.81 -8.35 -16.97
N PRO A 42 -8.78 -7.75 -17.60
CA PRO A 42 -8.32 -6.40 -17.27
C PRO A 42 -9.34 -5.28 -17.56
N ASP A 43 -10.44 -5.58 -18.25
CA ASP A 43 -11.58 -4.70 -18.54
C ASP A 43 -12.74 -4.83 -17.52
N ASP A 44 -12.60 -5.66 -16.50
CA ASP A 44 -13.58 -5.81 -15.42
C ASP A 44 -13.59 -4.62 -14.43
N ASP A 45 -14.37 -4.76 -13.36
CA ASP A 45 -14.75 -3.71 -12.41
C ASP A 45 -13.58 -3.17 -11.55
N ILE A 46 -12.81 -2.22 -12.10
CA ILE A 46 -11.70 -1.51 -11.43
C ILE A 46 -12.14 -0.83 -10.12
N GLU A 47 -13.43 -0.51 -9.97
CA GLU A 47 -13.97 0.08 -8.74
C GLU A 47 -13.81 -0.85 -7.53
N THR A 48 -13.81 -2.17 -7.73
CA THR A 48 -13.52 -3.15 -6.68
C THR A 48 -12.13 -2.94 -6.08
N ILE A 49 -11.13 -2.63 -6.91
CA ILE A 49 -9.76 -2.35 -6.43
C ILE A 49 -9.76 -1.10 -5.57
N ARG A 50 -10.44 -0.03 -6.02
CA ARG A 50 -10.50 1.24 -5.28
C ARG A 50 -11.09 1.08 -3.88
N VAL A 51 -12.14 0.28 -3.75
CA VAL A 51 -12.76 -0.04 -2.45
C VAL A 51 -11.78 -0.78 -1.54
N HIS A 52 -11.08 -1.79 -2.05
CA HIS A 52 -10.12 -2.56 -1.24
C HIS A 52 -8.88 -1.74 -0.88
N ILE A 53 -8.38 -0.89 -1.77
CA ILE A 53 -7.30 0.07 -1.45
C ILE A 53 -7.74 1.03 -0.36
N ARG A 54 -8.99 1.53 -0.40
CA ARG A 54 -9.52 2.39 0.65
C ARG A 54 -9.58 1.68 2.00
N HIS A 55 -10.04 0.43 2.03
CA HIS A 55 -10.07 -0.37 3.26
C HIS A 55 -8.67 -0.65 3.79
N LEU A 56 -7.71 -1.00 2.93
CA LEU A 56 -6.31 -1.17 3.31
C LEU A 56 -5.74 0.10 3.92
N ARG A 57 -5.99 1.27 3.30
CA ARG A 57 -5.54 2.55 3.85
C ARG A 57 -6.14 2.83 5.23
N THR A 58 -7.42 2.57 5.44
CA THR A 58 -8.04 2.73 6.77
C THR A 58 -7.41 1.84 7.83
N LYS A 59 -6.87 0.67 7.46
CA LYS A 59 -6.27 -0.29 8.39
C LYS A 59 -4.77 -0.09 8.61
N LEU A 60 -4.06 0.36 7.57
CA LEU A 60 -2.59 0.40 7.55
C LEU A 60 -2.04 1.82 7.68
N GLU A 61 -2.78 2.84 7.27
CA GLU A 61 -2.31 4.22 7.29
C GLU A 61 -2.72 4.93 8.58
N PRO A 62 -1.86 5.82 9.12
CA PRO A 62 -2.26 6.71 10.21
C PRO A 62 -3.36 7.70 9.78
N ASP A 63 -3.30 8.17 8.53
CA ASP A 63 -4.37 8.97 7.91
C ASP A 63 -4.68 8.42 6.51
N PRO A 64 -5.86 7.81 6.29
CA PRO A 64 -6.24 7.26 4.99
C PRO A 64 -6.44 8.34 3.90
N ARG A 65 -6.61 9.63 4.28
CA ARG A 65 -6.71 10.75 3.33
C ARG A 65 -5.35 11.22 2.84
N HIS A 66 -4.31 10.99 3.63
CA HIS A 66 -2.92 11.31 3.30
C HIS A 66 -2.05 10.03 3.39
N PRO A 67 -2.26 9.08 2.47
CA PRO A 67 -1.60 7.78 2.54
C PRO A 67 -0.09 7.91 2.39
N ARG A 68 0.65 7.41 3.36
CA ARG A 68 2.12 7.38 3.38
C ARG A 68 2.66 6.13 2.68
N TYR A 69 1.96 5.00 2.77
CA TYR A 69 2.44 3.71 2.27
C TYR A 69 1.84 3.36 0.91
N ILE A 70 0.52 3.32 0.79
CA ILE A 70 -0.15 2.94 -0.46
C ILE A 70 -0.49 4.20 -1.24
N LYS A 71 0.39 4.61 -2.16
CA LYS A 71 0.22 5.82 -2.97
C LYS A 71 -0.56 5.56 -4.24
N THR A 72 -1.37 6.53 -4.64
CA THR A 72 -2.01 6.55 -5.96
C THR A 72 -1.11 7.28 -6.94
N VAL A 73 -0.75 6.61 -8.03
CA VAL A 73 -0.06 7.23 -9.18
C VAL A 73 -1.10 7.48 -10.25
N TYR A 74 -1.50 8.74 -10.41
CA TYR A 74 -2.57 9.12 -11.35
C TYR A 74 -2.25 8.66 -12.78
N GLY A 75 -3.20 7.96 -13.39
CA GLY A 75 -3.06 7.42 -14.75
C GLY A 75 -2.24 6.12 -14.85
N ALA A 76 -1.59 5.67 -13.78
CA ALA A 76 -0.74 4.48 -13.80
C ALA A 76 -1.20 3.38 -12.84
N GLY A 77 -1.68 3.72 -11.62
CA GLY A 77 -2.18 2.74 -10.66
C GLY A 77 -1.76 3.01 -9.22
N TYR A 78 -1.23 1.99 -8.55
CA TYR A 78 -0.88 2.03 -7.13
C TYR A 78 0.57 1.63 -6.89
N CYS A 79 1.24 2.34 -5.99
CA CYS A 79 2.59 2.04 -5.57
C CYS A 79 2.62 1.86 -4.05
N LEU A 80 3.29 0.81 -3.58
CA LEU A 80 3.57 0.65 -2.16
C LEU A 80 4.98 1.15 -1.87
N GLU A 81 5.07 2.19 -1.06
CA GLU A 81 6.31 2.74 -0.56
C GLU A 81 6.43 2.48 0.94
N LEU A 82 7.44 1.70 1.31
CA LEU A 82 7.75 1.46 2.71
C LEU A 82 8.67 2.58 3.21
N PRO A 83 8.44 3.12 4.43
CA PRO A 83 9.31 4.14 4.97
C PRO A 83 10.70 3.52 5.19
N SER A 84 11.74 4.15 4.64
CA SER A 84 13.13 3.69 4.80
C SER A 84 13.61 3.75 6.26
N ILE A 85 12.87 4.45 7.14
CA ILE A 85 13.16 4.64 8.56
C ILE A 85 11.88 4.34 9.35
N PRO A 86 11.89 3.45 10.35
CA PRO A 86 10.74 3.24 11.19
C PRO A 86 10.39 4.51 11.99
N PRO A 87 9.09 4.84 12.17
CA PRO A 87 8.66 6.09 12.81
C PRO A 87 9.12 6.23 14.27
N ALA A 88 9.69 5.19 14.87
CA ALA A 88 10.36 5.25 16.17
C ALA A 88 11.71 6.01 16.15
N ALA A 89 12.28 6.28 14.97
CA ALA A 89 13.59 6.94 14.83
C ALA A 89 13.50 8.44 14.44
N GLU A 90 12.31 9.02 14.32
CA GLU A 90 12.13 10.47 14.07
C GLU A 90 12.47 11.35 15.31
N GLY A 91 12.96 10.76 16.41
CA GLY A 91 13.43 11.47 17.61
C GLY A 91 14.96 11.52 17.80
N ALA A 92 15.76 10.86 16.95
CA ALA A 92 17.21 10.95 17.05
C ALA A 92 17.71 12.12 16.20
N SER A 93 17.87 13.28 16.86
CA SER A 93 18.62 14.41 16.32
C SER A 93 19.97 13.92 15.80
N VAL A 94 20.14 13.91 14.49
CA VAL A 94 21.45 13.74 13.88
C VAL A 94 22.16 15.08 14.01
N THR A 95 22.85 15.27 15.13
CA THR A 95 23.91 16.26 15.24
C THR A 95 25.12 15.68 14.52
N VAL A 96 25.35 16.07 13.26
CA VAL A 96 26.67 15.84 12.65
C VAL A 96 27.61 16.88 13.24
N VAL A 97 28.46 16.42 14.15
CA VAL A 97 29.73 17.07 14.48
C VAL A 97 30.81 16.45 13.60
N GLU A 98 31.34 17.22 12.67
CA GLU A 98 32.77 17.47 12.34
C GLU A 98 32.89 18.15 10.98
#